data_AF-A0A1G0RFV8-F1
#
_entry.id   AF-A0A1G0RFV8-F1
#
_cell.length_a   1.000
_cell.length_b   1.000
_cell.length_c   1.000
_cell.angle_alpha   90.00
_cell.angle_beta   90.00
_cell.angle_gamma   90.00
#
_symmetry.space_group_name_H-M   'P 1'
#
loop_
_entity.id
_entity.type
_entity.pdbx_description
1 polymer ?
#
loop_
_entity_poly.entity_id
_entity_poly.type
_entity_poly.pdbx_seq_one_letter_code
_entity_poly.pdbx_strand_id
1 'polypeptide(L)'
;MSKLNKIMALIVIIFTTFVIVQSETKAACPDGFTSITKVVTVGNCDYDVFLCVRCPYGPVPGEIHFTGYTLSNPNCINSLNMNQVFDGIKAAISVYPFIQDLCEQLQAPPCNEAQEMTFWWYNCWNKELVDYFGEDHIVYNACEYNTYCKQVIKYCWNGNSFNETIVSTNQIGTPTCPVEVPPDPTQYNQPTTCFRIDTPCD
;
A
#
# COMPACT_ATOMS: atom_id res chain seq x y z
N MET A 1 -47.29 -26.11 20.33
CA MET A 1 -45.89 -25.70 20.04
C MET A 1 -45.68 -25.68 18.53
N SER A 2 -46.33 -24.72 17.86
CA SER A 2 -45.81 -23.38 17.52
C SER A 2 -45.03 -23.42 16.20
N LYS A 3 -45.79 -23.37 15.09
CA LYS A 3 -45.29 -23.05 13.75
C LYS A 3 -44.63 -21.66 13.70
N LEU A 4 -44.90 -20.81 14.69
CA LEU A 4 -44.31 -19.47 14.84
C LEU A 4 -42.79 -19.52 15.15
N ASN A 5 -42.34 -20.51 15.93
CA ASN A 5 -40.92 -20.62 16.31
C ASN A 5 -40.02 -21.05 15.14
N LYS A 6 -40.58 -21.73 14.13
CA LYS A 6 -39.83 -22.14 12.93
C LYS A 6 -39.63 -21.00 11.94
N ILE A 7 -40.54 -20.02 11.91
CA ILE A 7 -40.46 -18.85 11.02
C ILE A 7 -39.44 -17.84 11.55
N MET A 8 -39.40 -17.61 12.87
CA MET A 8 -38.39 -16.70 13.47
C MET A 8 -36.94 -17.21 13.32
N ALA A 9 -36.71 -18.53 13.40
CA ALA A 9 -35.38 -19.10 13.19
C ALA A 9 -34.88 -18.91 11.74
N LEU A 10 -35.79 -18.91 10.75
CA LEU A 10 -35.43 -18.73 9.33
C LEU A 10 -35.04 -17.29 9.02
N ILE A 11 -35.71 -16.31 9.63
CA ILE A 11 -35.42 -14.87 9.43
C ILE A 11 -34.06 -14.49 10.02
N VAL A 12 -33.68 -15.06 11.17
CA VAL A 12 -32.37 -14.82 11.81
C VAL A 12 -31.23 -15.41 10.97
N ILE A 13 -31.41 -16.59 10.37
CA ILE A 13 -30.39 -17.22 9.50
C ILE A 13 -30.19 -16.41 8.21
N ILE A 14 -31.26 -15.86 7.62
CA ILE A 14 -31.18 -15.04 6.40
C ILE A 14 -30.52 -13.68 6.66
N PHE A 15 -30.73 -13.06 7.84
CA PHE A 15 -30.03 -11.82 8.20
C PHE A 15 -28.53 -12.04 8.50
N THR A 16 -28.15 -13.20 9.06
CA THR A 16 -26.73 -13.51 9.29
C THR A 16 -25.96 -13.86 8.02
N THR A 17 -26.63 -14.34 6.97
CA THR A 17 -25.97 -14.62 5.67
C THR A 17 -25.96 -13.43 4.71
N PHE A 18 -26.69 -12.34 4.98
CA PHE A 18 -26.57 -11.11 4.19
C PHE A 18 -25.46 -10.16 4.69
N VAL A 19 -24.87 -10.44 5.85
CA VAL A 19 -23.57 -9.87 6.26
C VAL A 19 -22.43 -10.72 5.69
N ILE A 20 -22.60 -11.24 4.47
CA ILE A 20 -21.46 -11.58 3.63
C ILE A 20 -20.93 -10.24 3.14
N VAL A 21 -20.11 -9.67 4.00
CA VAL A 21 -18.94 -8.86 3.71
C VAL A 21 -18.81 -8.63 2.20
N GLN A 22 -19.23 -7.45 1.74
CA GLN A 22 -18.59 -6.88 0.56
C GLN A 22 -17.15 -6.61 0.98
N SER A 23 -16.34 -7.66 1.05
CA SER A 23 -14.90 -7.51 1.08
C SER A 23 -14.57 -7.02 -0.32
N GLU A 24 -14.55 -5.70 -0.48
CA GLU A 24 -13.83 -5.08 -1.57
C GLU A 24 -12.48 -5.80 -1.63
N THR A 25 -12.25 -6.50 -2.73
CA THR A 25 -11.05 -7.30 -2.92
C THR A 25 -9.88 -6.34 -3.09
N LYS A 26 -9.34 -5.85 -1.96
CA LYS A 26 -8.01 -5.26 -1.91
C LYS A 26 -7.07 -6.22 -2.63
N ALA A 27 -6.20 -5.70 -3.50
CA ALA A 27 -5.25 -6.51 -4.25
C ALA A 27 -4.54 -7.50 -3.30
N ALA A 28 -4.82 -8.79 -3.48
CA ALA A 28 -4.30 -9.81 -2.58
C ALA A 28 -2.77 -9.81 -2.67
N CYS A 29 -2.09 -9.72 -1.53
CA CYS A 29 -0.65 -9.78 -1.50
C CYS A 29 -0.14 -11.13 -2.05
N PRO A 30 1.04 -11.17 -2.68
CA PRO A 30 1.63 -12.43 -3.14
C PRO A 30 1.80 -13.44 -1.99
N ASP A 31 1.90 -14.72 -2.33
CA ASP A 31 2.12 -15.77 -1.33
C ASP A 31 3.34 -15.48 -0.45
N GLY A 32 3.15 -15.60 0.87
CA GLY A 32 4.19 -15.32 1.87
C GLY A 32 4.31 -13.84 2.27
N PHE A 33 3.46 -12.96 1.76
CA PHE A 33 3.37 -11.55 2.18
C PHE A 33 2.13 -11.31 3.05
N THR A 34 2.25 -10.34 3.96
CA THR A 34 1.14 -9.84 4.78
C THR A 34 0.69 -8.48 4.25
N SER A 35 -0.62 -8.28 4.11
CA SER A 35 -1.19 -6.98 3.77
C SER A 35 -1.20 -6.08 5.00
N ILE A 36 -0.62 -4.89 4.87
CA ILE A 36 -0.55 -3.88 5.93
C ILE A 36 -1.07 -2.56 5.37
N THR A 37 -1.91 -1.89 6.16
CA THR A 37 -2.28 -0.49 5.92
C THR A 37 -1.69 0.36 7.03
N LYS A 38 -0.99 1.42 6.66
CA LYS A 38 -0.44 2.43 7.58
C LYS A 38 -0.83 3.82 7.11
N VAL A 39 -0.90 4.76 8.04
CA VAL A 39 -1.10 6.16 7.70
C VAL A 39 0.25 6.84 7.60
N VAL A 40 0.45 7.64 6.54
CA VAL A 40 1.57 8.57 6.41
C VAL A 40 1.07 9.97 6.10
N THR A 41 1.77 10.98 6.59
CA THR A 41 1.45 12.37 6.31
C THR A 41 2.34 12.90 5.18
N VAL A 42 1.73 13.42 4.12
CA VAL A 42 2.43 14.03 2.98
C VAL A 42 1.87 15.42 2.72
N GLY A 43 2.72 16.43 2.87
CA GLY A 43 2.27 17.82 2.93
C GLY A 43 1.45 18.06 4.20
N ASN A 44 0.17 18.35 4.03
CA ASN A 44 -0.80 18.59 5.11
C ASN A 44 -1.90 17.53 5.18
N CYS A 45 -1.78 16.45 4.41
CA CYS A 45 -2.80 15.41 4.33
C CYS A 45 -2.26 14.05 4.73
N ASP A 46 -3.14 13.28 5.37
CA ASP A 46 -2.89 11.90 5.74
C ASP A 46 -3.36 10.97 4.62
N TYR A 47 -2.52 9.97 4.33
CA TYR A 47 -2.76 8.95 3.32
C TYR A 47 -2.67 7.58 3.95
N ASP A 48 -3.67 6.74 3.67
CA ASP A 48 -3.60 5.31 3.94
C ASP A 48 -2.78 4.66 2.83
N VAL A 49 -1.62 4.12 3.19
CA VAL A 49 -0.72 3.41 2.28
C VAL A 49 -0.90 1.91 2.42
N PHE A 50 -1.03 1.24 1.28
CA PHE A 50 -1.25 -0.19 1.19
C PHE A 50 0.07 -0.86 0.81
N LEU A 51 0.51 -1.76 1.68
CA LEU A 51 1.78 -2.46 1.58
C LEU A 51 1.56 -3.96 1.61
N CYS A 52 2.34 -4.68 0.82
CA CYS A 52 2.56 -6.11 1.02
C CYS A 52 3.96 -6.30 1.58
N VAL A 53 4.05 -6.80 2.80
CA VAL A 53 5.30 -6.90 3.55
C VAL A 53 5.63 -8.37 3.80
N ARG A 54 6.86 -8.77 3.49
CA ARG A 54 7.39 -10.08 3.88
C ARG A 54 8.34 -9.90 5.05
N CYS A 55 7.93 -10.40 6.21
CA CYS A 55 8.69 -10.42 7.45
C CYS A 55 9.45 -11.75 7.56
N PRO A 56 10.73 -11.83 7.16
CA PRO A 56 11.55 -13.01 7.45
C PRO A 56 11.80 -13.11 8.96
N TYR A 57 12.31 -14.24 9.42
CA TYR A 57 12.91 -14.32 10.75
C TYR A 57 14.13 -13.39 10.80
N GLY A 58 13.98 -12.20 11.38
CA GLY A 58 15.04 -11.20 11.38
C GLY A 58 14.62 -9.81 11.90
N PRO A 59 15.58 -8.88 12.02
CA PRO A 59 15.41 -7.57 12.65
C PRO A 59 14.79 -6.49 11.75
N VAL A 60 14.57 -6.77 10.45
CA VAL A 60 13.91 -5.86 9.50
C VAL A 60 13.01 -6.65 8.53
N PRO A 61 12.03 -6.02 7.87
CA PRO A 61 11.32 -6.65 6.77
C PRO A 61 12.30 -6.98 5.64
N GLY A 62 12.09 -8.11 4.98
CA GLY A 62 12.95 -8.52 3.87
C GLY A 62 12.54 -7.82 2.57
N GLU A 63 11.24 -7.75 2.33
CA GLU A 63 10.67 -7.17 1.11
C GLU A 63 9.40 -6.36 1.43
N ILE A 64 9.29 -5.19 0.81
CA ILE A 64 8.12 -4.30 0.89
C ILE A 64 7.68 -3.96 -0.52
N HIS A 65 6.41 -4.25 -0.81
CA HIS A 65 5.77 -3.86 -2.06
C HIS A 65 4.80 -2.72 -1.75
N PHE A 66 4.98 -1.57 -2.41
CA PHE A 66 4.04 -0.47 -2.33
C PHE A 66 2.95 -0.65 -3.38
N THR A 67 1.77 -1.10 -2.96
CA THR A 67 0.72 -1.59 -3.88
C THR A 67 -0.44 -0.63 -4.06
N GLY A 68 -0.61 0.33 -3.16
CA GLY A 68 -1.74 1.25 -3.23
C GLY A 68 -1.64 2.41 -2.25
N TYR A 69 -2.42 3.46 -2.49
CA TYR A 69 -2.65 4.52 -1.49
C TYR A 69 -3.99 5.22 -1.72
N THR A 70 -4.53 5.82 -0.67
CA THR A 70 -5.72 6.68 -0.74
C THR A 70 -5.61 7.81 0.27
N LEU A 71 -6.30 8.91 0.02
CA LEU A 71 -6.41 10.01 0.97
C LEU A 71 -7.31 9.55 2.13
N SER A 72 -6.80 9.62 3.36
CA SER A 72 -7.57 9.16 4.54
C SER A 72 -8.77 10.05 4.84
N ASN A 73 -8.65 11.35 4.59
CA ASN A 73 -9.75 12.31 4.64
C ASN A 73 -9.97 12.90 3.24
N PRO A 74 -11.05 12.54 2.53
CA PRO A 74 -11.27 12.97 1.15
C PRO A 74 -11.44 14.49 1.02
N ASN A 75 -11.74 15.19 2.12
CA ASN A 75 -11.88 16.65 2.15
C ASN A 75 -10.54 17.38 2.36
N CYS A 76 -9.43 16.67 2.52
CA CYS A 76 -8.12 17.31 2.68
C CYS A 76 -7.64 17.90 1.36
N ILE A 77 -7.36 19.21 1.35
CA ILE A 77 -6.84 19.89 0.17
C ILE A 77 -5.32 19.78 0.18
N ASN A 78 -4.79 18.93 -0.69
CA ASN A 78 -3.36 18.84 -0.96
C ASN A 78 -3.01 19.65 -2.22
N SER A 79 -2.03 20.55 -2.12
CA SER A 79 -1.53 21.32 -3.27
C SER A 79 -0.51 20.56 -4.11
N LEU A 80 -0.06 19.40 -3.63
CA LEU A 80 0.92 18.56 -4.31
C LEU A 80 0.27 17.80 -5.47
N ASN A 81 0.98 17.70 -6.59
CA ASN A 81 0.58 16.81 -7.66
C ASN A 81 0.87 15.34 -7.30
N MET A 82 0.33 14.42 -8.11
CA MET A 82 0.43 12.99 -7.85
C MET A 82 1.87 12.46 -7.71
N ASN A 83 2.82 12.90 -8.54
CA ASN A 83 4.21 12.48 -8.43
C ASN A 83 4.84 12.99 -7.13
N GLN A 84 4.52 14.22 -6.72
CA GLN A 84 4.98 14.79 -5.44
C GLN A 84 4.37 14.04 -4.24
N VAL A 85 3.10 13.63 -4.32
CA VAL A 85 2.46 12.78 -3.30
C VAL A 85 3.17 11.44 -3.21
N PHE A 86 3.40 10.79 -4.36
CA PHE A 86 4.08 9.50 -4.43
C PHE A 86 5.50 9.55 -3.86
N ASP A 87 6.28 10.59 -4.21
CA ASP A 87 7.62 10.81 -3.67
C ASP A 87 7.61 11.07 -2.17
N GLY A 88 6.62 11.82 -1.68
CA GLY A 88 6.42 12.04 -0.24
C GLY A 88 6.10 10.74 0.51
N ILE A 89 5.22 9.90 -0.05
CA ILE A 89 4.91 8.58 0.51
C ILE A 89 6.17 7.72 0.54
N LYS A 90 6.89 7.63 -0.59
CA LYS A 90 8.16 6.91 -0.70
C LYS A 90 9.14 7.33 0.40
N ALA A 91 9.36 8.64 0.56
CA ALA A 91 10.23 9.17 1.61
C ALA A 91 9.73 8.79 3.01
N ALA A 92 8.42 8.84 3.27
CA ALA A 92 7.84 8.49 4.56
C ALA A 92 7.90 7.00 4.89
N ILE A 93 7.74 6.10 3.91
CA ILE A 93 7.73 4.65 4.17
C ILE A 93 9.12 4.02 4.11
N SER A 94 10.11 4.72 3.56
CA SER A 94 11.49 4.25 3.49
C SER A 94 12.32 4.59 4.74
N VAL A 95 11.79 5.29 5.74
CA VAL A 95 12.56 5.58 6.95
C VAL A 95 12.42 4.49 8.01
N TYR A 96 13.48 4.25 8.77
CA TYR A 96 13.49 3.21 9.81
C TYR A 96 12.31 3.28 10.80
N PRO A 97 11.89 4.45 11.34
CA PRO A 97 10.77 4.51 12.28
C PRO A 97 9.46 3.98 11.71
N PHE A 98 9.26 4.06 10.40
CA PHE A 98 8.11 3.46 9.74
C PHE A 98 8.31 1.94 9.59
N ILE A 99 9.50 1.53 9.15
CA ILE A 99 9.86 0.13 8.86
C ILE A 99 9.78 -0.76 10.10
N GLN A 100 10.24 -0.28 11.27
CA GLN A 100 10.22 -1.05 12.52
C GLN A 100 8.81 -1.45 12.95
N ASP A 101 7.78 -0.71 12.52
CA ASP A 101 6.38 -0.93 12.88
C ASP A 101 5.65 -1.88 11.91
N LEU A 102 6.35 -2.43 10.91
CA LEU A 102 5.77 -3.30 9.88
C LEU A 102 5.78 -4.78 10.25
N CYS A 103 6.72 -5.23 11.09
CA CYS A 103 6.76 -6.61 11.56
C CYS A 103 6.86 -6.64 13.08
N GLU A 104 6.34 -7.69 13.72
CA GLU A 104 6.47 -7.85 15.16
C GLU A 104 7.96 -8.08 15.54
N GLN A 105 8.42 -7.42 16.61
CA GLN A 105 9.75 -7.63 17.23
C GLN A 105 10.97 -7.19 16.40
N LEU A 106 10.84 -6.15 15.56
CA LEU A 106 11.99 -5.59 14.86
C LEU A 106 12.84 -4.73 15.80
N GLN A 107 14.10 -5.12 15.99
CA GLN A 107 15.13 -4.30 16.61
C GLN A 107 16.22 -4.02 15.58
N ALA A 108 16.57 -2.76 15.35
CA ALA A 108 17.57 -2.42 14.34
C ALA A 108 18.88 -3.19 14.55
N PRO A 109 19.43 -3.81 13.50
CA PRO A 109 20.73 -4.44 13.60
C PRO A 109 21.82 -3.37 13.78
N PRO A 110 22.90 -3.65 14.52
CA PRO A 110 24.05 -2.77 14.57
C PRO A 110 24.74 -2.69 13.19
N CYS A 111 25.47 -1.61 12.89
CA CYS A 111 26.01 -1.39 11.54
C CYS A 111 27.05 -2.40 11.03
N ASN A 112 27.68 -3.17 11.91
CA ASN A 112 28.51 -4.32 11.52
C ASN A 112 27.67 -5.51 11.01
N GLU A 113 26.37 -5.54 11.30
CA GLU A 113 25.40 -6.58 10.91
C GLU A 113 24.26 -5.98 10.07
N ALA A 114 24.53 -4.86 9.40
CA ALA A 114 23.56 -4.12 8.63
C ALA A 114 22.81 -5.04 7.64
N GLN A 115 21.48 -4.96 7.65
CA GLN A 115 20.61 -5.86 6.89
C GLN A 115 20.05 -5.15 5.67
N GLU A 116 19.86 -5.91 4.59
CA GLU A 116 19.27 -5.41 3.36
C GLU A 116 17.76 -5.65 3.35
N MET A 117 17.05 -4.69 2.79
CA MET A 117 15.62 -4.76 2.52
C MET A 117 15.37 -4.31 1.09
N THR A 118 14.40 -4.95 0.44
CA THR A 118 14.02 -4.62 -0.94
C THR A 118 12.69 -3.89 -0.98
N PHE A 119 12.66 -2.72 -1.59
CA PHE A 119 11.43 -2.04 -1.99
C PHE A 119 11.10 -2.31 -3.45
N TRP A 120 9.81 -2.51 -3.72
CA TRP A 120 9.25 -2.69 -5.05
C TRP A 120 8.32 -1.51 -5.36
N TRP A 121 8.74 -0.67 -6.30
CA TRP A 121 8.00 0.51 -6.75
C TRP A 121 7.41 0.25 -8.14
N TYR A 122 6.13 -0.10 -8.22
CA TYR A 122 5.47 -0.37 -9.50
C TYR A 122 5.38 0.89 -10.37
N ASN A 123 5.59 0.76 -11.67
CA ASN A 123 5.54 1.91 -12.58
C ASN A 123 4.11 2.26 -13.02
N CYS A 124 3.20 1.28 -13.07
CA CYS A 124 1.87 1.45 -13.66
C CYS A 124 0.76 1.35 -12.61
N TRP A 125 -0.10 2.35 -12.61
CA TRP A 125 -1.14 2.58 -11.60
C TRP A 125 -2.48 2.86 -12.25
N ASN A 126 -3.57 2.57 -11.56
CA ASN A 126 -4.91 3.04 -11.91
C ASN A 126 -5.54 3.77 -10.71
N LYS A 127 -6.65 4.46 -10.96
CA LYS A 127 -7.49 5.07 -9.93
C LYS A 127 -8.85 4.40 -9.93
N GLU A 128 -9.45 4.27 -8.77
CA GLU A 128 -10.81 3.73 -8.61
C GLU A 128 -11.57 4.56 -7.58
N LEU A 129 -12.84 4.84 -7.87
CA LEU A 129 -13.76 5.49 -6.92
C LEU A 129 -14.41 4.38 -6.07
N VAL A 130 -14.25 4.45 -4.76
CA VAL A 130 -14.79 3.48 -3.81
C VAL A 130 -15.54 4.21 -2.69
N ASP A 131 -16.51 3.53 -2.09
CA ASP A 131 -17.28 4.02 -0.93
C ASP A 131 -16.72 3.39 0.34
N TYR A 132 -15.95 4.17 1.12
CA TYR A 132 -15.53 3.76 2.45
C TYR A 132 -16.40 4.45 3.50
N PHE A 133 -17.25 3.66 4.16
CA PHE A 133 -18.08 4.11 5.28
C PHE A 133 -19.01 5.29 4.95
N GLY A 134 -19.49 5.40 3.71
CA GLY A 134 -20.38 6.47 3.26
C GLY A 134 -19.66 7.71 2.75
N GLU A 135 -18.34 7.64 2.56
CA GLU A 135 -17.52 8.69 1.96
C GLU A 135 -16.86 8.20 0.66
N ASP A 136 -16.76 9.09 -0.32
CA ASP A 136 -16.14 8.83 -1.61
C ASP A 136 -14.62 8.94 -1.51
N HIS A 137 -13.90 7.88 -1.84
CA HIS A 137 -12.44 7.88 -1.90
C HIS A 137 -11.94 7.53 -3.30
N ILE A 138 -10.89 8.21 -3.73
CA ILE A 138 -10.10 7.85 -4.90
C ILE A 138 -8.91 7.02 -4.44
N VAL A 139 -8.96 5.72 -4.74
CA VAL A 139 -7.88 4.78 -4.43
C VAL A 139 -6.97 4.63 -5.63
N TYR A 140 -5.67 4.74 -5.39
CA TYR A 140 -4.62 4.49 -6.37
C TYR A 140 -4.08 3.08 -6.14
N ASN A 141 -4.07 2.23 -7.17
CA ASN A 141 -3.55 0.87 -7.06
C ASN A 141 -2.56 0.54 -8.18
N ALA A 142 -1.54 -0.26 -7.88
CA ALA A 142 -0.68 -0.86 -8.89
C ALA A 142 -1.49 -1.80 -9.78
N CYS A 143 -1.37 -1.62 -11.10
CA CYS A 143 -2.14 -2.38 -12.10
C CYS A 143 -1.29 -3.29 -13.00
N GLU A 144 0.04 -3.08 -13.06
CA GLU A 144 0.98 -3.97 -13.75
C GLU A 144 2.14 -4.36 -12.83
N TYR A 145 2.21 -5.64 -12.46
CA TYR A 145 3.18 -6.15 -11.49
C TYR A 145 4.50 -6.65 -12.13
N ASN A 146 4.58 -6.69 -13.46
CA ASN A 146 5.75 -7.15 -14.21
C ASN A 146 6.77 -6.04 -14.52
N THR A 147 6.41 -4.78 -14.24
CA THR A 147 7.26 -3.61 -14.44
C THR A 147 7.35 -2.80 -13.15
N TYR A 148 8.55 -2.73 -12.58
CA TYR A 148 8.78 -2.03 -11.32
C TYR A 148 10.24 -1.63 -11.17
N CYS A 149 10.46 -0.59 -10.38
CA CYS A 149 11.79 -0.25 -9.88
C CYS A 149 12.07 -1.01 -8.60
N LYS A 150 13.10 -1.86 -8.62
CA LYS A 150 13.60 -2.60 -7.46
C LYS A 150 14.70 -1.80 -6.78
N GLN A 151 14.46 -1.38 -5.55
CA GLN A 151 15.45 -0.65 -4.75
C GLN A 151 15.88 -1.48 -3.56
N VAL A 152 17.18 -1.75 -3.42
CA VAL A 152 17.74 -2.45 -2.26
C VAL A 152 18.40 -1.43 -1.36
N ILE A 153 17.95 -1.37 -0.11
CA ILE A 153 18.44 -0.43 0.90
C ILE A 153 18.97 -1.24 2.08
N LYS A 154 20.15 -0.86 2.54
CA LYS A 154 20.78 -1.42 3.73
C LYS A 154 20.49 -0.52 4.94
N TYR A 155 20.02 -1.13 6.03
CA TYR A 155 19.68 -0.44 7.27
C TYR A 155 20.56 -0.92 8.43
N CYS A 156 20.92 0.01 9.30
CA CYS A 156 21.50 -0.30 10.59
C CYS A 156 21.38 0.85 11.61
N TRP A 157 21.65 0.51 12.87
CA TRP A 157 21.79 1.46 13.96
C TRP A 157 23.27 1.68 14.30
N ASN A 158 23.69 2.95 14.36
CA ASN A 158 25.08 3.32 14.68
C ASN A 158 25.29 3.68 16.17
N GLY A 159 24.26 3.57 17.01
CA GLY A 159 24.27 4.01 18.41
C GLY A 159 23.53 5.33 18.67
N ASN A 160 23.41 6.18 17.64
CA ASN A 160 22.81 7.51 17.73
C ASN A 160 21.68 7.74 16.71
N SER A 161 21.84 7.23 15.49
CA SER A 161 20.89 7.39 14.39
C SER A 161 20.80 6.11 13.55
N PHE A 162 19.71 6.00 12.81
CA PHE A 162 19.59 5.02 11.74
C PHE A 162 20.42 5.49 10.55
N ASN A 163 21.22 4.57 10.02
CA ASN A 163 21.96 4.76 8.79
C ASN A 163 21.27 3.93 7.71
N GLU A 164 21.00 4.59 6.59
CA GLU A 164 20.36 4.03 5.41
C GLU A 164 21.33 4.18 4.24
N THR A 165 21.53 3.13 3.47
CA THR A 165 22.41 3.18 2.30
C THR A 165 21.74 2.45 1.15
N ILE A 166 21.50 3.17 0.05
CA ILE A 166 21.01 2.55 -1.18
C ILE A 166 22.14 1.67 -1.73
N VAL A 167 21.90 0.36 -1.78
CA VAL A 167 22.84 -0.63 -2.32
C VAL A 167 22.69 -0.71 -3.82
N SER A 168 21.45 -0.76 -4.31
CA SER A 168 21.17 -0.79 -5.74
C SER A 168 19.78 -0.24 -6.06
N THR A 169 19.60 0.20 -7.30
CA THR A 169 18.32 0.63 -7.86
C THR A 169 18.28 0.12 -9.29
N ASN A 170 17.35 -0.79 -9.60
CA ASN A 170 17.29 -1.51 -10.87
C ASN A 170 15.87 -1.52 -11.42
N GLN A 171 15.70 -1.08 -12.66
CA GLN A 171 14.44 -1.23 -13.37
C GLN A 171 14.25 -2.69 -13.81
N ILE A 172 13.10 -3.27 -13.50
CA ILE A 172 12.68 -4.59 -13.97
C ILE A 172 11.51 -4.43 -14.92
N GLY A 173 11.60 -5.05 -16.10
CA GLY A 173 10.62 -4.87 -17.17
C GLY A 173 10.66 -3.47 -17.80
N THR A 174 9.82 -3.27 -18.80
CA THR A 174 9.64 -1.97 -19.46
C THR A 174 8.20 -1.51 -19.21
N PRO A 175 7.96 -0.32 -18.62
CA PRO A 175 6.61 0.17 -18.40
C PRO A 175 5.83 0.28 -19.72
N THR A 176 4.66 -0.34 -19.79
CA THR A 176 3.80 -0.31 -21.00
C THR A 176 2.64 0.69 -20.90
N CYS A 177 2.40 1.22 -19.70
CA CYS A 177 1.34 2.19 -19.44
C CYS A 177 1.67 3.60 -19.99
N PRO A 178 0.64 4.36 -20.42
CA PRO A 178 0.81 5.74 -20.88
C PRO A 178 1.23 6.68 -19.74
N VAL A 179 1.92 7.76 -20.08
CA VAL A 179 2.29 8.83 -19.12
C VAL A 179 1.10 9.73 -18.78
N GLU A 180 0.08 9.76 -19.64
CA GLU A 180 -1.11 10.57 -19.43
C GLU A 180 -1.96 10.02 -18.28
N VAL A 181 -2.18 10.86 -17.26
CA VAL A 181 -3.01 10.52 -16.11
C VAL A 181 -4.48 10.71 -16.48
N PRO A 182 -5.33 9.65 -16.42
CA PRO A 182 -6.74 9.76 -16.71
C PRO A 182 -7.44 10.66 -15.69
N PRO A 183 -8.61 11.25 -16.03
CA PRO A 183 -9.44 11.96 -15.05
C PRO A 183 -9.86 11.02 -13.92
N ASP A 184 -10.29 11.61 -12.79
CA ASP A 184 -10.82 10.81 -11.69
C ASP A 184 -12.09 10.06 -12.12
N PRO A 185 -12.24 8.77 -11.73
CA PRO A 185 -13.41 7.98 -12.04
C PRO A 185 -14.67 8.57 -11.40
N THR A 186 -15.79 8.52 -12.12
CA THR A 186 -17.10 9.01 -11.66
C THR A 186 -18.08 7.87 -11.35
N GLN A 187 -17.67 6.62 -11.55
CA GLN A 187 -18.48 5.43 -11.29
C GLN A 187 -17.74 4.57 -10.27
N TYR A 188 -18.48 4.07 -9.27
CA TYR A 188 -17.91 3.22 -8.24
C TYR A 188 -17.36 1.92 -8.83
N ASN A 189 -16.24 1.46 -8.28
CA ASN A 189 -15.61 0.19 -8.59
C ASN A 189 -15.28 0.01 -10.08
N GLN A 190 -14.99 1.12 -10.76
CA GLN A 190 -14.51 1.14 -12.15
C GLN A 190 -13.12 1.75 -12.20
N PRO A 191 -12.07 0.91 -12.20
CA PRO A 191 -10.71 1.39 -12.35
C PRO A 191 -10.52 2.12 -13.69
N THR A 192 -9.76 3.21 -13.67
CA THR A 192 -9.30 3.87 -14.89
C THR A 192 -8.37 2.95 -15.68
N THR A 193 -8.09 3.33 -16.93
CA THR A 193 -6.92 2.79 -17.63
C THR A 193 -5.65 3.03 -16.81
N CYS A 194 -4.70 2.10 -16.89
CA CYS A 194 -3.38 2.27 -16.28
C CYS A 194 -2.67 3.51 -16.80
N PHE A 195 -1.88 4.14 -15.95
CA PHE A 195 -1.00 5.26 -16.26
C PHE A 195 0.31 5.13 -15.48
N ARG A 196 1.34 5.86 -15.92
CA ARG A 196 2.68 5.82 -15.32
C ARG A 196 2.81 6.80 -14.17
N ILE A 197 3.41 6.35 -13.09
CA ILE A 197 3.95 7.20 -12.01
C ILE A 197 5.47 7.04 -12.00
N ASP A 198 6.19 8.14 -11.80
CA ASP A 198 7.65 8.12 -11.76
C ASP A 198 8.15 7.39 -10.50
N THR A 199 9.18 6.57 -10.70
CA THR A 199 9.81 5.73 -9.68
C THR A 199 11.28 6.12 -9.52
N PRO A 200 12.01 5.58 -8.52
CA PRO A 200 13.44 5.87 -8.37
C PRO A 200 14.34 5.46 -9.55
N CYS A 201 13.81 4.72 -10.52
CA CYS A 201 14.54 4.26 -11.70
C CYS A 201 14.38 5.21 -12.90
N ASP A 202 13.58 6.27 -12.77
CA ASP A 202 13.29 7.26 -13.81
C ASP A 202 14.18 8.51 -13.72
#